data_AF-A0A6P1HIA2-F1
#
_entry.id   AF-A0A6P1HIA2-F1
#
_cell.length_a   1.000
_cell.length_b   1.000
_cell.length_c   1.000
_cell.angle_alpha   90.00
_cell.angle_beta   90.00
_cell.angle_gamma   90.00
#
_symmetry.space_group_name_H-M   'P 1'
#
loop_
_entity.id
_entity.type
_entity.pdbx_description
1 polymer ?
#
loop_
_entity_poly.entity_id
_entity_poly.type
_entity_poly.pdbx_seq_one_letter_code
_entity_poly.pdbx_strand_id
1 'polypeptide(L)'
;MNENINQNRYGKAVISPINIGMVTIRNPYIAMWWAAAFPGIPQIAMCKYLMGGVLILWEFFINLNANFNLAIYYSFIGEFELASEVLDTRWILIYIPVYIFGIWDSRRVVMSTNKFSILADSFGSAEHITPTKLAWFDHNLLDKMRPRIAAFWSFILPGLGHLYINRLPTAFYMIAWIVPTVYFSNLLPSMHMTVLGQFDKATEVLDPQWLLFLPSIYGFAIFDSYLFCKKSNELYKSQQAIYLQKNNQPKNFKSNFLSERVDEMNVVASFSSSLYVELAINELIQSGISKEKILAIPLDQQPKKKNIDVITGEGIKTFEMAISFATAFTVLGTIYGFIWTGGPVLWGLIGFGVGAILGIGIDFLIEKKEIKKKLKKGNGGEVMLVIHCEEENVQVIKDILYDHYTLGLSEVNLKNKGDNPIEM
;
A
#
# COMPACT_ATOMS: atom_id res chain seq x y z
N MET A 1 35.82 5.67 6.71
CA MET A 1 35.60 5.49 8.17
C MET A 1 34.41 6.30 8.73
N ASN A 2 33.78 7.23 7.98
CA ASN A 2 32.60 8.01 8.42
C ASN A 2 31.23 7.51 7.92
N GLU A 3 31.17 6.48 7.08
CA GLU A 3 29.90 5.95 6.55
C GLU A 3 29.11 5.16 7.62
N ASN A 4 29.79 4.34 8.44
CA ASN A 4 29.14 3.46 9.41
C ASN A 4 28.36 4.17 10.54
N ILE A 5 28.75 5.39 10.94
CA ILE A 5 28.13 6.06 12.11
C ILE A 5 26.76 6.66 11.74
N ASN A 6 26.61 7.18 10.52
CA ASN A 6 25.33 7.73 10.05
C ASN A 6 24.35 6.63 9.58
N GLN A 7 24.87 5.48 9.13
CA GLN A 7 24.09 4.34 8.64
C GLN A 7 23.22 3.68 9.72
N ASN A 8 23.70 3.62 10.97
CA ASN A 8 22.92 3.09 12.10
C ASN A 8 21.88 4.08 12.66
N ARG A 9 21.91 5.35 12.24
CA ARG A 9 21.04 6.39 12.81
C ARG A 9 19.63 6.42 12.20
N TYR A 10 19.49 6.03 10.93
CA TYR A 10 18.23 6.16 10.19
C TYR A 10 17.83 4.85 9.52
N GLY A 11 17.11 3.98 10.23
CA GLY A 11 16.58 2.73 9.67
C GLY A 11 15.37 2.95 8.77
N LYS A 12 15.38 2.35 7.57
CA LYS A 12 14.27 2.45 6.61
C LYS A 12 13.12 1.49 6.93
N ALA A 13 13.46 0.24 7.21
CA ALA A 13 12.50 -0.79 7.59
C ALA A 13 13.15 -1.88 8.43
N VAL A 14 12.33 -2.58 9.20
CA VAL A 14 12.68 -3.77 9.96
C VAL A 14 11.64 -4.83 9.62
N ILE A 15 12.12 -5.99 9.19
CA ILE A 15 11.28 -7.16 8.95
C ILE A 15 11.36 -8.05 10.19
N SER A 16 10.22 -8.52 10.65
CA SER A 16 10.08 -9.57 11.67
C SER A 16 9.20 -10.69 11.12
N PRO A 17 9.20 -11.89 11.74
CA PRO A 17 8.39 -13.01 11.27
C PRO A 17 6.89 -12.69 11.09
N ILE A 18 6.36 -11.72 11.85
CA ILE A 18 4.92 -11.39 11.89
C ILE A 18 4.59 -10.02 11.32
N ASN A 19 5.59 -9.20 10.99
CA ASN A 19 5.35 -7.81 10.59
C ASN A 19 6.49 -7.20 9.79
N ILE A 20 6.16 -6.30 8.87
CA ILE A 20 7.11 -5.38 8.24
C ILE A 20 6.89 -3.99 8.85
N GLY A 21 7.85 -3.49 9.63
CA GLY A 21 7.85 -2.12 10.12
C GLY A 21 8.60 -1.23 9.14
N MET A 22 7.95 -0.24 8.51
CA MET A 22 8.61 0.63 7.52
C MET A 22 8.31 2.11 7.71
N VAL A 23 9.35 2.92 7.48
CA VAL A 23 9.31 4.38 7.51
C VAL A 23 9.13 4.87 6.08
N THR A 24 7.94 5.39 5.79
CA THR A 24 7.57 5.79 4.43
C THR A 24 6.93 7.17 4.45
N ILE A 25 7.09 7.88 3.33
CA ILE A 25 6.43 9.15 3.11
C ILE A 25 4.92 8.94 2.99
N ARG A 26 4.15 9.69 3.78
CA ARG A 26 2.68 9.70 3.79
C ARG A 26 2.15 11.13 3.81
N ASN A 27 0.91 11.31 3.35
CA ASN A 27 0.27 12.61 3.40
C ASN A 27 -0.25 12.91 4.83
N PRO A 28 0.16 14.01 5.47
CA PRO A 28 -0.29 14.37 6.82
C PRO A 28 -1.79 14.64 6.92
N TYR A 29 -2.42 15.20 5.88
CA TYR A 29 -3.86 15.50 5.89
C TYR A 29 -4.70 14.24 5.79
N ILE A 30 -4.27 13.24 5.01
CA ILE A 30 -4.93 11.94 4.96
C ILE A 30 -4.84 11.23 6.32
N ALA A 31 -3.69 11.32 6.99
CA ALA A 31 -3.57 10.77 8.35
C ALA A 31 -4.50 11.48 9.35
N MET A 32 -4.63 12.80 9.28
CA MET A 32 -5.60 13.55 10.09
C MET A 32 -7.03 13.13 9.81
N TRP A 33 -7.39 12.96 8.53
CA TRP A 33 -8.73 12.55 8.13
C TRP A 33 -9.06 11.16 8.68
N TRP A 34 -8.12 10.21 8.62
CA TRP A 34 -8.30 8.88 9.24
C TRP A 34 -8.35 8.94 10.77
N ALA A 35 -7.61 9.84 11.42
CA ALA A 35 -7.71 10.05 12.88
C ALA A 35 -9.07 10.63 13.27
N ALA A 36 -9.64 11.50 12.43
CA ALA A 36 -10.97 12.06 12.63
C ALA A 36 -12.06 11.00 12.39
N ALA A 37 -11.89 10.14 11.38
CA ALA A 37 -12.81 9.05 11.11
C ALA A 37 -12.79 7.97 12.20
N PHE A 38 -11.61 7.69 12.76
CA PHE A 38 -11.43 6.72 13.85
C PHE A 38 -10.09 6.95 14.57
N PRO A 39 -10.07 7.47 15.81
CA PRO A 39 -8.83 7.68 16.56
C PRO A 39 -7.99 6.40 16.74
N GLY A 40 -6.68 6.51 16.57
CA GLY A 40 -5.71 5.42 16.75
C GLY A 40 -5.38 4.63 15.49
N ILE A 41 -6.27 4.64 14.50
CA ILE A 41 -6.06 3.99 13.21
C ILE A 41 -4.78 4.49 12.49
N PRO A 42 -4.49 5.80 12.40
CA PRO A 42 -3.27 6.28 11.74
C PRO A 42 -1.99 5.85 12.46
N GLN A 43 -2.03 5.76 13.79
CA GLN A 43 -0.92 5.27 14.60
C GLN A 43 -0.64 3.81 14.28
N ILE A 44 -1.67 2.96 14.17
CA ILE A 44 -1.51 1.58 13.68
C ILE A 44 -0.93 1.60 12.28
N ALA A 45 -1.43 2.43 11.36
CA ALA A 45 -0.93 2.53 9.99
C ALA A 45 0.58 2.82 9.94
N MET A 46 1.10 3.59 10.91
CA MET A 46 2.53 3.92 11.08
C MET A 46 3.32 2.94 11.95
N CYS A 47 2.78 1.74 12.21
CA CYS A 47 3.36 0.71 13.07
C CYS A 47 3.56 1.12 14.55
N LYS A 48 2.87 2.17 15.01
CA LYS A 48 2.80 2.55 16.43
C LYS A 48 1.66 1.79 17.12
N TYR A 49 1.80 0.47 17.22
CA TYR A 49 0.72 -0.42 17.65
C TYR A 49 0.21 -0.16 19.06
N LEU A 50 1.09 0.10 20.04
CA LEU A 50 0.67 0.36 21.42
C LEU A 50 -0.18 1.65 21.50
N MET A 51 0.32 2.73 20.91
CA MET A 51 -0.40 4.01 20.89
C MET A 51 -1.73 3.91 20.13
N GLY A 52 -1.71 3.25 18.98
CA GLY A 52 -2.92 3.03 18.19
C GLY A 52 -3.95 2.17 18.90
N GLY A 53 -3.51 1.09 19.56
CA GLY A 53 -4.37 0.22 20.35
C GLY A 53 -5.04 0.96 21.52
N VAL A 54 -4.29 1.79 22.26
CA VAL A 54 -4.84 2.62 23.35
C VAL A 54 -5.92 3.59 22.82
N LEU A 55 -5.66 4.26 21.71
CA LEU A 55 -6.60 5.22 21.12
C LEU A 55 -7.85 4.54 20.54
N ILE A 56 -7.72 3.35 19.93
CA ILE A 56 -8.87 2.59 19.43
C ILE A 56 -9.72 2.06 20.59
N LEU A 57 -9.08 1.51 21.63
CA LEU A 57 -9.76 1.09 22.86
C LEU A 57 -10.53 2.25 23.48
N TRP A 58 -9.90 3.42 23.55
CA TRP A 58 -10.50 4.65 24.03
C TRP A 58 -11.70 5.08 23.18
N GLU A 59 -11.56 5.06 21.84
CA GLU A 59 -12.64 5.38 20.92
C GLU A 59 -13.87 4.51 21.19
N PHE A 60 -13.73 3.18 21.16
CA PHE A 60 -14.86 2.29 21.44
C PHE A 60 -15.46 2.52 22.82
N PHE A 61 -14.62 2.55 23.85
CA PHE A 61 -15.09 2.62 25.23
C PHE A 61 -15.86 3.91 25.50
N ILE A 62 -15.29 5.07 25.13
CA ILE A 62 -15.92 6.36 25.42
C ILE A 62 -17.11 6.61 24.50
N ASN A 63 -17.02 6.27 23.21
CA ASN A 63 -18.12 6.47 22.27
C ASN A 63 -19.37 5.65 22.67
N LEU A 64 -19.18 4.38 23.09
CA LEU A 64 -20.27 3.53 23.58
C LEU A 64 -20.90 4.07 24.87
N ASN A 65 -20.11 4.54 25.83
CA ASN A 65 -20.65 5.10 27.07
C ASN A 65 -21.28 6.49 26.88
N ALA A 66 -20.83 7.25 25.88
CA ALA A 66 -21.38 8.55 25.53
C ALA A 66 -22.63 8.48 24.64
N ASN A 67 -22.93 7.33 24.03
CA ASN A 67 -23.87 7.19 22.91
C ASN A 67 -23.55 8.15 21.75
N PHE A 68 -22.25 8.36 21.47
CA PHE A 68 -21.85 9.43 20.55
C PHE A 68 -22.28 9.14 19.11
N ASN A 69 -22.10 7.91 18.62
CA ASN A 69 -22.60 7.53 17.29
C ASN A 69 -24.12 7.67 17.16
N LEU A 70 -24.88 7.32 18.21
CA LEU A 70 -26.34 7.49 18.22
C LEU A 70 -26.72 8.98 18.18
N ALA A 71 -26.01 9.83 18.92
CA ALA A 71 -26.21 11.28 18.84
C ALA A 71 -25.87 11.84 17.45
N ILE A 72 -24.83 11.31 16.78
CA ILE A 72 -24.52 11.63 15.38
C ILE A 72 -25.69 11.24 14.48
N TYR A 73 -26.19 10.01 14.61
CA TYR A 73 -27.35 9.53 13.86
C TYR A 73 -28.55 10.47 13.99
N TYR A 74 -28.99 10.78 15.22
CA TYR A 74 -30.11 11.69 15.47
C TYR A 74 -29.87 13.10 14.91
N SER A 75 -28.65 13.62 15.05
CA SER A 75 -28.29 14.94 14.52
C SER A 75 -28.42 15.04 13.00
N PHE A 76 -28.03 13.99 12.27
CA PHE A 76 -28.09 13.98 10.80
C PHE A 76 -29.49 13.76 10.25
N ILE A 77 -30.40 13.13 11.01
CA ILE A 77 -31.81 13.01 10.63
C ILE A 77 -32.65 14.23 11.04
N GLY A 78 -32.06 15.18 11.77
CA GLY A 78 -32.70 16.44 12.18
C GLY A 78 -33.37 16.40 13.56
N GLU A 79 -33.21 15.32 14.31
CA GLU A 79 -33.79 15.12 15.64
C GLU A 79 -32.83 15.62 16.73
N PHE A 80 -32.59 16.93 16.79
CA PHE A 80 -31.57 17.53 17.64
C PHE A 80 -31.85 17.41 19.15
N GLU A 81 -33.13 17.41 19.52
CA GLU A 81 -33.58 17.21 20.90
C GLU A 81 -33.20 15.81 21.38
N LEU A 82 -33.53 14.77 20.60
CA LEU A 82 -33.15 13.39 20.90
C LEU A 82 -31.64 13.20 20.91
N ALA A 83 -30.92 13.80 19.96
CA ALA A 83 -29.46 13.76 19.92
C ALA A 83 -28.83 14.30 21.21
N SER A 84 -29.40 15.37 21.76
CA SER A 84 -28.92 16.01 22.99
C SER A 84 -29.29 15.20 24.24
N GLU A 85 -30.44 14.53 24.24
CA GLU A 85 -30.93 13.73 25.36
C GLU A 85 -30.13 12.42 25.52
N VAL A 86 -29.80 11.75 24.42
CA VAL A 86 -29.08 10.46 24.50
C VAL A 86 -27.59 10.60 24.82
N LEU A 87 -27.01 11.79 24.59
CA LEU A 87 -25.58 12.04 24.72
C LEU A 87 -25.17 12.22 26.19
N ASP A 88 -24.35 11.31 26.73
CA ASP A 88 -23.85 11.47 28.09
C ASP A 88 -22.74 12.53 28.16
N THR A 89 -23.08 13.67 28.76
CA THR A 89 -22.18 14.83 28.89
C THR A 89 -20.88 14.51 29.65
N ARG A 90 -20.88 13.56 30.58
CA ARG A 90 -19.69 13.21 31.38
C ARG A 90 -18.64 12.51 30.52
N TRP A 91 -19.09 11.64 29.61
CA TRP A 91 -18.23 10.88 28.71
C TRP A 91 -17.82 11.71 27.48
N ILE A 92 -18.72 12.48 26.89
CA ILE A 92 -18.39 13.26 25.68
C ILE A 92 -17.41 14.40 25.97
N LEU A 93 -17.47 15.04 27.15
CA LEU A 93 -16.54 16.14 27.48
C LEU A 93 -15.09 15.65 27.59
N ILE A 94 -14.86 14.40 28.05
CA ILE A 94 -13.51 13.81 28.07
C ILE A 94 -13.11 13.24 26.70
N TYR A 95 -14.08 12.90 25.83
CA TYR A 95 -13.83 12.47 24.46
C TYR A 95 -13.16 13.57 23.62
N ILE A 96 -13.71 14.80 23.65
CA ILE A 96 -13.28 15.94 22.82
C ILE A 96 -11.76 16.19 22.85
N PRO A 97 -11.09 16.36 24.01
CA PRO A 97 -9.65 16.64 24.02
C PRO A 97 -8.82 15.48 23.48
N VAL A 98 -9.20 14.23 23.75
CA VAL A 98 -8.48 13.05 23.25
C VAL A 98 -8.65 12.89 21.73
N TYR A 99 -9.86 13.17 21.23
CA TYR A 99 -10.16 13.19 19.81
C TYR A 99 -9.32 14.25 19.06
N ILE A 100 -9.30 15.49 19.54
CA ILE A 100 -8.47 16.57 18.96
C ILE A 100 -6.97 16.21 19.04
N PHE A 101 -6.52 15.66 20.17
CA PHE A 101 -5.15 15.20 20.33
C PHE A 101 -4.79 14.12 19.32
N GLY A 102 -5.67 13.13 19.09
CA GLY A 102 -5.46 12.05 18.12
C GLY A 102 -5.25 12.58 16.70
N ILE A 103 -6.05 13.55 16.28
CA ILE A 103 -5.93 14.22 14.97
C ILE A 103 -4.60 14.98 14.89
N TRP A 104 -4.29 15.81 15.88
CA TRP A 104 -3.06 16.58 15.89
C TRP A 104 -1.79 15.71 15.95
N ASP A 105 -1.78 14.66 16.79
CA ASP A 105 -0.68 13.71 16.92
C ASP A 105 -0.43 12.97 15.61
N SER A 106 -1.49 12.53 14.91
CA SER A 106 -1.35 11.84 13.62
C SER A 106 -0.54 12.66 12.60
N ARG A 107 -0.83 13.96 12.48
CA ARG A 107 -0.06 14.88 11.64
C ARG A 107 1.38 15.02 12.12
N ARG A 108 1.59 15.27 13.43
CA ARG A 108 2.93 15.46 14.00
C ARG A 108 3.82 14.24 13.74
N VAL A 109 3.29 13.04 13.92
CA VAL A 109 4.02 11.79 13.70
C VAL A 109 4.33 11.60 12.22
N VAL A 110 3.36 11.79 11.32
CA VAL A 110 3.61 11.69 9.87
C VAL A 110 4.70 12.67 9.42
N MET A 111 4.62 13.93 9.85
CA MET A 111 5.64 14.94 9.53
C MET A 111 7.04 14.52 9.99
N SER A 112 7.15 13.93 11.18
CA SER A 112 8.42 13.41 11.69
C SER A 112 8.91 12.21 10.86
N THR A 113 8.06 11.21 10.66
CA THR A 113 8.34 10.00 9.88
C THR A 113 8.72 10.33 8.44
N ASN A 114 8.11 11.34 7.81
CA ASN A 114 8.46 11.81 6.47
C ASN A 114 9.91 12.31 6.41
N LYS A 115 10.34 13.13 7.38
CA LYS A 115 11.73 13.60 7.49
C LYS A 115 12.70 12.42 7.65
N PHE A 116 12.38 11.48 8.53
CA PHE A 116 13.17 10.26 8.73
C PHE A 116 13.24 9.40 7.46
N SER A 117 12.13 9.26 6.72
CA SER A 117 12.10 8.51 5.47
C SER A 117 13.02 9.13 4.41
N ILE A 118 13.05 10.46 4.30
CA ILE A 118 13.92 11.15 3.33
C ILE A 118 15.39 10.92 3.67
N LEU A 119 15.74 11.04 4.96
CA LEU A 119 17.10 10.79 5.43
C LEU A 119 17.51 9.34 5.20
N ALA A 120 16.67 8.36 5.60
CA ALA A 120 16.95 6.94 5.39
C ALA A 120 17.16 6.58 3.91
N ASP A 121 16.40 7.19 3.00
CA ASP A 121 16.58 6.99 1.57
C ASP A 121 17.90 7.63 1.06
N SER A 122 18.28 8.80 1.59
CA SER A 122 19.53 9.49 1.20
C SER A 122 20.79 8.76 1.65
N PHE A 123 20.73 8.02 2.75
CA PHE A 123 21.85 7.24 3.28
C PHE A 123 21.90 5.79 2.76
N GLY A 124 20.99 5.40 1.86
CA GLY A 124 20.98 4.04 1.30
C GLY A 124 20.63 2.95 2.33
N SER A 125 19.89 3.28 3.39
CA SER A 125 19.58 2.35 4.49
C SER A 125 18.82 1.09 4.05
N ALA A 126 18.26 1.08 2.83
CA ALA A 126 17.61 -0.10 2.24
C ALA A 126 18.59 -1.26 1.98
N GLU A 127 19.90 -1.00 1.85
CA GLU A 127 20.91 -2.05 1.64
C GLU A 127 20.94 -3.08 2.78
N HIS A 128 20.72 -2.62 4.01
CA HIS A 128 20.91 -3.42 5.22
C HIS A 128 19.65 -4.19 5.63
N ILE A 129 18.59 -4.12 4.83
CA ILE A 129 17.35 -4.83 5.09
C ILE A 129 17.54 -6.29 4.71
N THR A 130 17.44 -7.18 5.69
CA THR A 130 17.33 -8.61 5.42
C THR A 130 15.94 -8.92 4.86
N PRO A 131 15.81 -9.37 3.60
CA PRO A 131 14.50 -9.56 2.96
C PRO A 131 13.71 -10.73 3.55
N THR A 132 14.35 -11.63 4.30
CA THR A 132 13.72 -12.83 4.85
C THR A 132 13.92 -12.91 6.35
N LYS A 133 12.84 -13.16 7.09
CA LYS A 133 12.88 -13.52 8.52
C LYS A 133 12.00 -14.73 8.79
N LEU A 134 12.63 -15.78 9.29
CA LEU A 134 11.98 -17.04 9.61
C LEU A 134 11.96 -17.23 11.13
N ALA A 135 10.83 -17.67 11.67
CA ALA A 135 10.71 -18.20 13.02
C ALA A 135 9.89 -19.50 12.97
N TRP A 136 9.84 -20.23 14.09
CA TRP A 136 9.11 -21.50 14.15
C TRP A 136 7.59 -21.35 14.01
N PHE A 137 7.05 -20.17 14.29
CA PHE A 137 5.61 -19.89 14.30
C PHE A 137 5.13 -19.10 13.08
N ASP A 138 6.02 -18.40 12.38
CA ASP A 138 5.67 -17.62 11.20
C ASP A 138 6.93 -17.26 10.39
N HIS A 139 6.75 -16.80 9.17
CA HIS A 139 7.81 -16.28 8.33
C HIS A 139 7.35 -15.07 7.53
N ASN A 140 8.27 -14.13 7.33
CA ASN A 140 8.01 -12.96 6.50
C ASN A 140 9.09 -12.81 5.44
N LEU A 141 8.61 -12.69 4.20
CA LEU A 141 9.41 -12.52 3.01
C LEU A 141 9.04 -11.16 2.41
N LEU A 142 10.04 -10.32 2.20
CA LEU A 142 9.88 -9.10 1.42
C LEU A 142 9.70 -9.52 -0.04
N ASP A 143 8.46 -9.48 -0.51
CA ASP A 143 8.11 -9.83 -1.88
C ASP A 143 7.12 -8.82 -2.46
N LYS A 144 7.00 -8.82 -3.78
CA LYS A 144 6.11 -7.95 -4.54
C LYS A 144 4.71 -8.55 -4.62
N MET A 145 3.79 -7.97 -3.87
CA MET A 145 2.40 -8.41 -3.80
C MET A 145 1.48 -7.54 -4.68
N ARG A 146 0.25 -7.97 -4.93
CA ARG A 146 -0.72 -7.19 -5.73
C ARG A 146 -1.58 -6.32 -4.81
N PRO A 147 -1.48 -4.97 -4.83
CA PRO A 147 -2.22 -4.11 -3.90
C PRO A 147 -3.74 -4.23 -4.02
N ARG A 148 -4.25 -4.50 -5.23
CA ARG A 148 -5.69 -4.69 -5.47
C ARG A 148 -6.24 -5.94 -4.76
N ILE A 149 -5.43 -6.99 -4.63
CA ILE A 149 -5.82 -8.21 -3.90
C ILE A 149 -5.89 -7.93 -2.40
N ALA A 150 -4.93 -7.16 -1.86
CA ALA A 150 -4.97 -6.71 -0.46
C ALA A 150 -6.24 -5.88 -0.17
N ALA A 151 -6.58 -4.95 -1.06
CA ALA A 151 -7.79 -4.14 -0.95
C ALA A 151 -9.06 -5.00 -0.99
N PHE A 152 -9.13 -5.94 -1.93
CA PHE A 152 -10.27 -6.84 -2.09
C PHE A 152 -10.51 -7.67 -0.82
N TRP A 153 -9.49 -8.31 -0.27
CA TRP A 153 -9.64 -9.11 0.94
C TRP A 153 -10.02 -8.25 2.16
N SER A 154 -9.50 -7.03 2.29
CA SER A 154 -9.95 -6.09 3.33
C SER A 154 -11.39 -5.62 3.15
N PHE A 155 -11.90 -5.57 1.92
CA PHE A 155 -13.30 -5.25 1.64
C PHE A 155 -14.24 -6.41 2.02
N ILE A 156 -13.81 -7.66 1.83
CA ILE A 156 -14.59 -8.84 2.26
C ILE A 156 -14.68 -8.91 3.78
N LEU A 157 -13.54 -8.82 4.46
CA LEU A 157 -13.49 -8.73 5.92
C LEU A 157 -12.25 -7.93 6.34
N PRO A 158 -12.44 -6.78 7.02
CA PRO A 158 -11.36 -6.00 7.59
C PRO A 158 -10.33 -6.85 8.34
N GLY A 159 -9.08 -6.83 7.87
CA GLY A 159 -7.97 -7.60 8.41
C GLY A 159 -7.46 -8.73 7.51
N LEU A 160 -8.27 -9.31 6.62
CA LEU A 160 -7.79 -10.36 5.71
C LEU A 160 -6.76 -9.83 4.71
N GLY A 161 -6.95 -8.61 4.21
CA GLY A 161 -5.96 -7.96 3.36
C GLY A 161 -4.63 -7.72 4.07
N HIS A 162 -4.64 -7.53 5.40
CA HIS A 162 -3.45 -7.41 6.24
C HIS A 162 -2.73 -8.73 6.48
N LEU A 163 -3.48 -9.85 6.55
CA LEU A 163 -2.90 -11.19 6.56
C LEU A 163 -2.19 -11.48 5.23
N TYR A 164 -2.81 -11.14 4.09
CA TYR A 164 -2.20 -11.32 2.77
C TYR A 164 -0.83 -10.63 2.63
N ILE A 165 -0.65 -9.48 3.28
CA ILE A 165 0.62 -8.72 3.27
C ILE A 165 1.55 -9.04 4.46
N ASN A 166 1.29 -10.13 5.19
CA ASN A 166 2.06 -10.56 6.36
C ASN A 166 2.22 -9.47 7.44
N ARG A 167 1.13 -8.75 7.72
CA ARG A 167 1.03 -7.69 8.72
C ARG A 167 0.12 -8.10 9.87
N LEU A 168 0.52 -9.17 10.55
CA LEU A 168 -0.30 -9.87 11.53
C LEU A 168 -0.81 -8.99 12.69
N PRO A 169 0.00 -8.07 13.28
CA PRO A 169 -0.50 -7.20 14.34
C PRO A 169 -1.67 -6.33 13.89
N THR A 170 -1.61 -5.75 12.69
CA THR A 170 -2.72 -4.94 12.16
C THR A 170 -3.93 -5.80 11.84
N ALA A 171 -3.72 -6.97 11.24
CA ALA A 171 -4.82 -7.92 10.99
C ALA A 171 -5.56 -8.27 12.29
N PHE A 172 -4.82 -8.56 13.36
CA PHE A 172 -5.38 -8.84 14.67
C PHE A 172 -6.22 -7.68 15.19
N TYR A 173 -5.72 -6.44 15.16
CA TYR A 173 -6.50 -5.28 15.58
C TYR A 173 -7.78 -5.11 14.74
N MET A 174 -7.69 -5.23 13.41
CA MET A 174 -8.87 -5.08 12.55
C MET A 174 -9.92 -6.16 12.83
N ILE A 175 -9.50 -7.42 12.98
CA ILE A 175 -10.40 -8.55 13.27
C ILE A 175 -11.01 -8.45 14.67
N ALA A 176 -10.20 -8.07 15.67
CA ALA A 176 -10.65 -7.93 17.05
C ALA A 176 -11.77 -6.88 17.20
N TRP A 177 -11.80 -5.86 16.35
CA TRP A 177 -12.81 -4.81 16.40
C TRP A 177 -13.95 -5.00 15.41
N ILE A 178 -13.70 -5.57 14.23
CA ILE A 178 -14.78 -5.80 13.27
C ILE A 178 -15.77 -6.86 13.75
N VAL A 179 -15.30 -7.94 14.39
CA VAL A 179 -16.17 -9.05 14.82
C VAL A 179 -17.21 -8.60 15.85
N PRO A 180 -16.85 -7.94 16.97
CA PRO A 180 -17.84 -7.40 17.90
C PRO A 180 -18.76 -6.37 17.24
N THR A 181 -18.21 -5.47 16.41
CA THR A 181 -19.00 -4.42 15.76
C THR A 181 -20.06 -5.00 14.84
N VAL A 182 -19.71 -6.01 14.04
CA VAL A 182 -20.66 -6.71 13.14
C VAL A 182 -21.70 -7.49 13.93
N TYR A 183 -21.31 -8.11 15.05
CA TYR A 183 -22.22 -8.87 15.90
C TYR A 183 -23.24 -7.95 16.58
N PHE A 184 -22.79 -6.93 17.31
CA PHE A 184 -23.67 -6.05 18.08
C PHE A 184 -24.49 -5.08 17.21
N SER A 185 -24.05 -4.78 15.99
CA SER A 185 -24.85 -4.01 15.03
C SER A 185 -25.97 -4.82 14.37
N ASN A 186 -26.00 -6.15 14.54
CA ASN A 186 -26.85 -7.07 13.78
C ASN A 186 -26.72 -6.89 12.25
N LEU A 187 -25.52 -6.52 11.76
CA LEU A 187 -25.29 -6.26 10.34
C LEU A 187 -25.64 -7.49 9.48
N LEU A 188 -25.13 -8.68 9.81
CA LEU A 188 -25.31 -9.87 8.96
C LEU A 188 -26.79 -10.31 8.87
N PRO A 189 -27.56 -10.38 9.97
CA PRO A 189 -29.01 -10.57 9.90
C PRO A 189 -29.71 -9.54 9.02
N SER A 190 -29.38 -8.26 9.18
CA SER A 190 -29.95 -7.17 8.37
C SER A 190 -29.61 -7.32 6.88
N MET A 191 -28.36 -7.67 6.55
CA MET A 191 -27.94 -7.93 5.18
C MET A 191 -28.74 -9.08 4.57
N HIS A 192 -28.95 -10.17 5.30
CA HIS A 192 -29.75 -11.30 4.84
C HIS A 192 -31.21 -10.88 4.55
N MET A 193 -31.83 -10.10 5.45
CA MET A 193 -33.19 -9.58 5.24
C MET A 193 -33.27 -8.60 4.06
N THR A 194 -32.24 -7.77 3.86
CA THR A 194 -32.10 -6.84 2.73
C THR A 194 -32.06 -7.60 1.40
N VAL A 195 -31.32 -8.72 1.34
CA VAL A 195 -31.27 -9.58 0.14
C VAL A 195 -32.62 -10.23 -0.16
N LEU A 196 -33.40 -10.57 0.87
CA LEU A 196 -34.76 -11.08 0.73
C LEU A 196 -35.81 -9.99 0.39
N GLY A 197 -35.40 -8.73 0.25
CA GLY A 197 -36.28 -7.60 -0.01
C GLY A 197 -37.12 -7.15 1.21
N GLN A 198 -36.82 -7.64 2.41
CA GLN A 198 -37.54 -7.31 3.65
C GLN A 198 -36.90 -6.08 4.33
N PHE A 199 -36.94 -4.92 3.67
CA PHE A 199 -36.20 -3.73 4.10
C PHE A 199 -36.64 -3.16 5.45
N ASP A 200 -37.93 -3.22 5.79
CA ASP A 200 -38.43 -2.70 7.07
C ASP A 200 -37.86 -3.49 8.24
N LYS A 201 -37.95 -4.83 8.17
CA LYS A 201 -37.36 -5.72 9.16
C LYS A 201 -35.84 -5.61 9.22
N ALA A 202 -35.20 -5.46 8.05
CA ALA A 202 -33.75 -5.27 7.98
C ALA A 202 -33.30 -4.00 8.71
N THR A 203 -34.10 -2.95 8.69
CA THR A 203 -33.80 -1.68 9.35
C THR A 203 -34.07 -1.75 10.85
N GLU A 204 -35.17 -2.40 11.26
CA GLU A 204 -35.57 -2.53 12.67
C GLU A 204 -34.57 -3.31 13.52
N VAL A 205 -33.92 -4.33 12.95
CA VAL A 205 -32.95 -5.15 13.70
C VAL A 205 -31.59 -4.48 13.90
N LEU A 206 -31.29 -3.40 13.17
CA LEU A 206 -29.97 -2.75 13.20
C LEU A 206 -29.83 -1.84 14.42
N ASP A 207 -28.67 -1.93 15.06
CA ASP A 207 -28.28 -0.98 16.09
C ASP A 207 -27.43 0.17 15.46
N PRO A 208 -27.92 1.41 15.42
CA PRO A 208 -27.21 2.53 14.79
C PRO A 208 -25.93 2.94 15.53
N GLN A 209 -25.85 2.73 16.85
CA GLN A 209 -24.67 3.06 17.66
C GLN A 209 -23.48 2.19 17.25
N TRP A 210 -23.69 0.89 17.06
CA TRP A 210 -22.66 -0.04 16.60
C TRP A 210 -22.42 0.03 15.10
N LEU A 211 -23.48 0.18 14.30
CA LEU A 211 -23.39 0.20 12.84
C LEU A 211 -22.49 1.33 12.33
N LEU A 212 -22.52 2.51 12.96
CA LEU A 212 -21.75 3.69 12.54
C LEU A 212 -20.24 3.59 12.76
N PHE A 213 -19.73 2.58 13.49
CA PHE A 213 -18.28 2.31 13.50
C PHE A 213 -17.80 1.65 12.20
N LEU A 214 -18.66 0.91 11.50
CA LEU A 214 -18.27 0.07 10.36
C LEU A 214 -17.67 0.85 9.19
N PRO A 215 -18.24 2.00 8.73
CA PRO A 215 -17.69 2.71 7.57
C PRO A 215 -16.20 3.03 7.73
N SER A 216 -15.80 3.54 8.91
CA SER A 216 -14.41 3.88 9.19
C SER A 216 -13.50 2.64 9.28
N ILE A 217 -13.98 1.54 9.89
CA ILE A 217 -13.21 0.29 10.00
C ILE A 217 -12.98 -0.32 8.61
N TYR A 218 -14.02 -0.43 7.78
CA TYR A 218 -13.92 -0.95 6.41
C TYR A 218 -13.07 -0.04 5.52
N GLY A 219 -13.37 1.26 5.51
CA GLY A 219 -12.63 2.24 4.74
C GLY A 219 -11.14 2.18 5.04
N PHE A 220 -10.78 2.17 6.32
CA PHE A 220 -9.39 2.13 6.73
C PHE A 220 -8.73 0.79 6.36
N ALA A 221 -9.43 -0.33 6.55
CA ALA A 221 -8.88 -1.64 6.23
C ALA A 221 -8.47 -1.74 4.76
N ILE A 222 -9.31 -1.24 3.87
CA ILE A 222 -9.10 -1.21 2.42
C ILE A 222 -7.96 -0.25 2.07
N PHE A 223 -7.99 0.95 2.64
CA PHE A 223 -6.99 1.98 2.42
C PHE A 223 -5.58 1.53 2.85
N ASP A 224 -5.44 1.04 4.08
CA ASP A 224 -4.14 0.74 4.67
C ASP A 224 -3.53 -0.52 4.05
N SER A 225 -4.31 -1.58 3.81
CA SER A 225 -3.78 -2.79 3.17
C SER A 225 -3.27 -2.50 1.76
N TYR A 226 -4.01 -1.69 0.98
CA TYR A 226 -3.59 -1.24 -0.34
C TYR A 226 -2.33 -0.37 -0.29
N LEU A 227 -2.35 0.69 0.53
CA LEU A 227 -1.26 1.67 0.60
C LEU A 227 0.02 1.02 1.12
N PHE A 228 -0.09 0.20 2.17
CA PHE A 228 1.03 -0.54 2.73
C PHE A 228 1.60 -1.52 1.71
N CYS A 229 0.76 -2.32 1.03
CA CYS A 229 1.21 -3.22 -0.04
C CYS A 229 2.02 -2.47 -1.10
N LYS A 230 1.51 -1.32 -1.58
CA LYS A 230 2.21 -0.49 -2.56
C LYS A 230 3.56 0.01 -2.04
N LYS A 231 3.63 0.42 -0.77
CA LYS A 231 4.87 0.88 -0.13
C LYS A 231 5.87 -0.24 0.13
N SER A 232 5.40 -1.43 0.50
CA SER A 232 6.21 -2.64 0.65
C SER A 232 6.82 -3.03 -0.70
N ASN A 233 6.06 -2.95 -1.79
CA ASN A 233 6.57 -3.21 -3.13
C ASN A 233 7.62 -2.18 -3.57
N GLU A 234 7.47 -0.90 -3.20
CA GLU A 234 8.50 0.13 -3.45
C GLU A 234 9.80 -0.22 -2.69
N LEU A 235 9.68 -0.69 -1.44
CA LEU A 235 10.82 -1.14 -0.63
C LEU A 235 11.52 -2.36 -1.25
N TYR A 236 10.75 -3.38 -1.65
CA TYR A 236 11.25 -4.57 -2.34
C TYR A 236 12.08 -4.20 -3.57
N LYS A 237 11.54 -3.35 -4.45
CA LYS A 237 12.25 -2.90 -5.67
C LYS A 237 13.57 -2.22 -5.33
N SER A 238 13.56 -1.34 -4.32
CA SER A 238 14.77 -0.63 -3.90
C SER A 238 15.82 -1.59 -3.35
N GLN A 239 15.41 -2.58 -2.56
CA GLN A 239 16.31 -3.56 -1.99
C GLN A 239 16.87 -4.50 -3.06
N GLN A 240 16.03 -4.98 -3.99
CA GLN A 240 16.46 -5.81 -5.12
C GLN A 240 17.43 -5.05 -6.05
N ALA A 241 17.16 -3.77 -6.34
CA ALA A 241 18.06 -2.96 -7.15
C ALA A 241 19.46 -2.86 -6.53
N ILE A 242 19.54 -2.59 -5.22
CA ILE A 242 20.82 -2.54 -4.50
C ILE A 242 21.53 -3.90 -4.52
N TYR A 243 20.78 -4.99 -4.30
CA TYR A 243 21.31 -6.35 -4.38
C TYR A 243 21.94 -6.64 -5.75
N LEU A 244 21.20 -6.38 -6.83
CA LEU A 244 21.66 -6.62 -8.21
C LEU A 244 22.85 -5.73 -8.58
N GLN A 245 22.87 -4.46 -8.15
CA GLN A 245 24.01 -3.58 -8.37
C GLN A 245 25.28 -4.11 -7.69
N LYS A 246 25.16 -4.66 -6.47
CA LYS A 246 26.31 -5.16 -5.70
C LYS A 246 26.80 -6.52 -6.19
N ASN A 247 25.88 -7.41 -6.56
CA ASN A 247 26.21 -8.79 -6.89
C ASN A 247 26.38 -9.05 -8.39
N ASN A 248 25.71 -8.30 -9.27
CA ASN A 248 25.56 -8.60 -10.69
C ASN A 248 25.96 -7.43 -11.60
N GLN A 249 26.71 -6.45 -11.08
CA GLN A 249 27.42 -5.46 -11.91
C GLN A 249 28.93 -5.59 -11.70
N PRO A 250 29.72 -5.78 -12.77
CA PRO A 250 31.17 -5.86 -12.66
C PRO A 250 31.74 -4.51 -12.23
N LYS A 251 32.68 -4.51 -11.26
CA LYS A 251 33.37 -3.30 -10.78
C LYS A 251 34.16 -2.57 -11.87
N ASN A 252 34.59 -3.31 -12.90
CA ASN A 252 35.21 -2.79 -14.10
C ASN A 252 34.25 -2.99 -15.28
N PHE A 253 33.46 -1.98 -15.62
CA PHE A 253 32.55 -1.96 -16.79
C PHE A 253 33.28 -2.07 -18.16
N LYS A 254 34.57 -2.43 -18.20
CA LYS A 254 35.38 -2.37 -19.42
C LYS A 254 35.04 -3.49 -20.41
N SER A 255 34.79 -3.08 -21.66
CA SER A 255 34.84 -3.77 -22.98
C SER A 255 34.15 -5.12 -23.20
N ASN A 256 33.95 -5.98 -22.21
CA ASN A 256 33.49 -7.36 -22.45
C ASN A 256 32.02 -7.47 -22.90
N PHE A 257 31.20 -6.44 -22.70
CA PHE A 257 29.80 -6.40 -23.16
C PHE A 257 29.63 -5.65 -24.50
N LEU A 258 30.71 -5.07 -25.03
CA LEU A 258 30.78 -4.51 -26.38
C LEU A 258 31.51 -5.54 -27.24
N SER A 259 30.77 -6.50 -27.79
CA SER A 259 31.28 -7.60 -28.62
C SER A 259 32.25 -7.11 -29.71
N GLU A 260 33.51 -7.56 -29.67
CA GLU A 260 34.51 -7.35 -30.72
C GLU A 260 34.76 -8.64 -31.56
N ARG A 261 34.26 -9.81 -31.12
CA ARG A 261 34.43 -11.12 -31.81
C ARG A 261 33.19 -11.55 -32.60
N VAL A 262 33.37 -12.42 -33.61
CA VAL A 262 32.28 -12.80 -34.57
C VAL A 262 31.27 -13.73 -33.93
N ASP A 263 31.74 -14.62 -33.05
CA ASP A 263 30.95 -15.70 -32.46
C ASP A 263 30.31 -15.30 -31.11
N GLU A 264 30.41 -14.03 -30.73
CA GLU A 264 29.89 -13.47 -29.49
C GLU A 264 28.55 -12.75 -29.74
N MET A 265 27.56 -13.06 -28.91
CA MET A 265 26.24 -12.45 -28.95
C MET A 265 25.84 -11.92 -27.58
N ASN A 266 25.08 -10.82 -27.56
CA ASN A 266 24.47 -10.30 -26.35
C ASN A 266 22.96 -10.56 -26.38
N VAL A 267 22.44 -11.22 -25.35
CA VAL A 267 21.01 -11.36 -25.12
C VAL A 267 20.57 -10.32 -24.09
N VAL A 268 19.64 -9.45 -24.48
CA VAL A 268 19.08 -8.41 -23.61
C VAL A 268 17.65 -8.81 -23.25
N ALA A 269 17.38 -8.96 -21.97
CA ALA A 269 16.06 -9.31 -21.45
C ALA A 269 15.53 -8.24 -20.50
N SER A 270 14.24 -7.94 -20.61
CA SER A 270 13.55 -6.99 -19.77
C SER A 270 12.66 -7.73 -18.78
N PHE A 271 12.78 -7.42 -17.50
CA PHE A 271 12.02 -8.02 -16.43
C PHE A 271 11.26 -6.99 -15.62
N SER A 272 10.13 -7.41 -15.05
CA SER A 272 9.55 -6.72 -13.90
C SER A 272 10.32 -7.13 -12.64
N SER A 273 10.52 -6.20 -11.70
CA SER A 273 11.17 -6.51 -10.43
C SER A 273 10.36 -7.59 -9.72
N SER A 274 10.99 -8.73 -9.47
CA SER A 274 10.41 -9.94 -8.90
C SER A 274 11.51 -10.95 -8.58
N LEU A 275 11.21 -11.96 -7.76
CA LEU A 275 12.17 -13.00 -7.40
C LEU A 275 12.62 -13.82 -8.61
N TYR A 276 11.81 -13.88 -9.67
CA TYR A 276 12.13 -14.56 -10.93
C TYR A 276 13.40 -14.03 -11.60
N VAL A 277 13.76 -12.76 -11.38
CA VAL A 277 15.03 -12.22 -11.88
C VAL A 277 16.22 -12.94 -11.23
N GLU A 278 16.16 -13.14 -9.92
CA GLU A 278 17.22 -13.80 -9.17
C GLU A 278 17.24 -15.32 -9.45
N LEU A 279 16.08 -15.93 -9.65
CA LEU A 279 15.95 -17.33 -10.08
C LEU A 279 16.54 -17.54 -11.48
N ALA A 280 16.23 -16.67 -12.45
CA ALA A 280 16.78 -16.72 -13.80
C ALA A 280 18.30 -16.59 -13.79
N ILE A 281 18.85 -15.63 -13.03
CA ILE A 281 20.30 -15.48 -12.88
C ILE A 281 20.93 -16.75 -12.30
N ASN A 282 20.31 -17.35 -11.29
CA ASN A 282 20.82 -18.57 -10.67
C ASN A 282 20.81 -19.76 -11.64
N GLU A 283 19.74 -19.92 -12.43
CA GLU A 283 19.63 -21.00 -13.43
C GLU A 283 20.61 -20.82 -14.60
N LEU A 284 20.83 -19.58 -15.05
CA LEU A 284 21.86 -19.27 -16.05
C LEU A 284 23.27 -19.67 -15.55
N ILE A 285 23.57 -19.40 -14.28
CA ILE A 285 24.85 -19.80 -13.66
C ILE A 285 24.95 -21.33 -13.57
N GLN A 286 23.88 -22.01 -13.18
CA GLN A 286 23.84 -23.48 -13.12
C GLN A 286 23.99 -24.14 -14.50
N SER A 287 23.54 -23.46 -15.55
CA SER A 287 23.68 -23.89 -16.95
C SER A 287 25.08 -23.65 -17.53
N GLY A 288 26.04 -23.15 -16.73
CA GLY A 288 27.44 -23.00 -17.12
C GLY A 288 27.86 -21.58 -17.50
N ILE A 289 26.97 -20.58 -17.39
CA ILE A 289 27.32 -19.19 -17.70
C ILE A 289 28.03 -18.55 -16.51
N SER A 290 29.28 -18.13 -16.72
CA SER A 290 30.04 -17.40 -15.71
C SER A 290 29.31 -16.13 -15.28
N LYS A 291 29.24 -15.89 -13.97
CA LYS A 291 28.57 -14.72 -13.37
C LYS A 291 29.04 -13.37 -13.95
N GLU A 292 30.30 -13.28 -14.38
CA GLU A 292 30.90 -12.09 -14.99
C GLU A 292 30.29 -11.73 -16.35
N LYS A 293 29.68 -12.70 -17.03
CA LYS A 293 28.97 -12.52 -18.31
C LYS A 293 27.51 -12.09 -18.14
N ILE A 294 27.03 -11.95 -16.90
CA ILE A 294 25.65 -11.57 -16.59
C ILE A 294 25.66 -10.19 -15.93
N LEU A 295 25.13 -9.20 -16.63
CA LEU A 295 24.97 -7.84 -16.14
C LEU A 295 23.50 -7.56 -15.82
N ALA A 296 23.21 -7.23 -14.56
CA ALA A 296 21.87 -6.80 -14.14
C ALA A 296 21.82 -5.28 -13.95
N ILE A 297 20.93 -4.62 -14.68
CA ILE A 297 20.74 -3.18 -14.67
C ILE A 297 19.34 -2.88 -14.13
N PRO A 298 19.18 -2.62 -12.82
CA PRO A 298 17.92 -2.10 -12.32
C PRO A 298 17.69 -0.70 -12.89
N LEU A 299 16.48 -0.46 -13.40
CA LEU A 299 16.12 0.82 -13.98
C LEU A 299 15.51 1.71 -12.91
N ASP A 300 16.21 2.79 -12.58
CA ASP A 300 15.69 3.77 -11.65
C ASP A 300 14.46 4.47 -12.24
N GLN A 301 13.36 4.42 -11.49
CA GLN A 301 12.28 5.36 -11.72
C GLN A 301 12.79 6.74 -11.31
N GLN A 302 12.70 7.71 -12.23
CA GLN A 302 13.11 9.10 -11.96
C GLN A 302 12.73 9.50 -10.53
N PRO A 303 13.71 9.85 -9.67
CA PRO A 303 13.40 10.22 -8.30
C PRO A 303 12.46 11.42 -8.38
N LYS A 304 11.23 11.24 -7.90
CA LYS A 304 10.35 12.40 -7.65
C LYS A 304 11.16 13.29 -6.71
N LYS A 305 11.46 14.53 -7.14
CA LYS A 305 12.17 15.50 -6.30
C LYS A 305 11.47 15.51 -4.93
N LYS A 306 12.15 14.99 -3.91
CA LYS A 306 11.64 14.94 -2.54
C LYS A 306 11.79 16.34 -1.96
N ASN A 307 10.90 17.24 -2.35
CA ASN A 307 10.88 18.61 -1.86
C ASN A 307 10.34 18.68 -0.43
N ILE A 308 10.53 19.82 0.22
CA ILE A 308 9.88 20.18 1.48
C ILE A 308 8.35 20.01 1.38
N ASP A 309 7.79 20.23 0.19
CA ASP A 309 6.35 20.14 -0.10
C ASP A 309 5.79 18.71 0.09
N VAL A 310 6.62 17.69 -0.12
CA VAL A 310 6.27 16.28 0.13
C VAL A 310 6.15 16.00 1.63
N ILE A 311 6.88 16.76 2.46
CA ILE A 311 6.78 16.67 3.91
C ILE A 311 5.47 17.31 4.36
N THR A 312 5.10 18.48 3.82
CA THR A 312 3.91 19.25 4.22
C THR A 312 2.59 18.71 3.66
N GLY A 313 2.64 17.86 2.63
CA GLY A 313 1.48 17.12 2.15
C GLY A 313 1.00 17.50 0.75
N GLU A 314 1.85 18.02 -0.13
CA GLU A 314 1.49 18.16 -1.54
C GLU A 314 1.40 16.80 -2.25
N GLY A 315 0.38 16.65 -3.11
CA GLY A 315 0.16 15.46 -3.95
C GLY A 315 -0.57 14.32 -3.25
N ILE A 316 -1.78 14.57 -2.74
CA ILE A 316 -2.70 13.50 -2.33
C ILE A 316 -2.99 12.62 -3.57
N LYS A 317 -2.89 11.30 -3.43
CA LYS A 317 -3.12 10.39 -4.55
C LYS A 317 -4.62 10.13 -4.74
N THR A 318 -5.02 9.92 -5.99
CA THR A 318 -6.38 9.51 -6.43
C THR A 318 -7.05 8.49 -5.53
N PHE A 319 -6.35 7.38 -5.23
CA PHE A 319 -6.93 6.29 -4.45
C PHE A 319 -7.19 6.69 -2.99
N GLU A 320 -6.33 7.53 -2.42
CA GLU A 320 -6.46 7.99 -1.03
C GLU A 320 -7.70 8.89 -0.91
N MET A 321 -7.91 9.81 -1.87
CA MET A 321 -9.14 10.60 -1.96
C MET A 321 -10.39 9.74 -2.19
N ALA A 322 -10.32 8.78 -3.11
CA ALA A 322 -11.44 7.91 -3.43
C ALA A 322 -11.96 7.16 -2.20
N ILE A 323 -11.08 6.52 -1.43
CA ILE A 323 -11.50 5.77 -0.24
C ILE A 323 -11.96 6.70 0.90
N SER A 324 -11.33 7.87 1.06
CA SER A 324 -11.80 8.85 2.05
C SER A 324 -13.22 9.33 1.75
N PHE A 325 -13.52 9.69 0.50
CA PHE A 325 -14.87 10.08 0.09
C PHE A 325 -15.85 8.90 0.16
N ALA A 326 -15.45 7.71 -0.29
CA ALA A 326 -16.27 6.51 -0.18
C ALA A 326 -16.72 6.26 1.26
N THR A 327 -15.80 6.37 2.22
CA THR A 327 -16.09 6.20 3.64
C THR A 327 -17.05 7.25 4.17
N ALA A 328 -16.82 8.53 3.88
CA ALA A 328 -17.70 9.62 4.32
C ALA A 328 -19.13 9.48 3.76
N PHE A 329 -19.25 9.15 2.48
CA PHE A 329 -20.55 8.92 1.85
C PHE A 329 -21.20 7.61 2.31
N THR A 330 -20.42 6.61 2.73
CA THR A 330 -20.97 5.39 3.35
C THR A 330 -21.65 5.74 4.68
N VAL A 331 -21.04 6.60 5.50
CA VAL A 331 -21.68 7.10 6.74
C VAL A 331 -23.00 7.78 6.42
N LEU A 332 -23.01 8.74 5.50
CA LEU A 332 -24.23 9.46 5.11
C LEU A 332 -25.29 8.51 4.55
N GLY A 333 -24.90 7.60 3.65
CA GLY A 333 -25.80 6.59 3.07
C GLY A 333 -26.37 5.64 4.13
N THR A 334 -25.57 5.26 5.13
CA THR A 334 -26.02 4.42 6.23
C THR A 334 -27.05 5.16 7.10
N ILE A 335 -26.77 6.41 7.46
CA ILE A 335 -27.68 7.24 8.28
C ILE A 335 -29.01 7.46 7.56
N TYR A 336 -28.98 8.02 6.33
CA TYR A 336 -30.21 8.29 5.59
C TYR A 336 -30.92 7.02 5.15
N GLY A 337 -30.22 5.89 5.05
CA GLY A 337 -30.82 4.59 4.78
C GLY A 337 -31.74 4.07 5.87
N PHE A 338 -31.68 4.60 7.11
CA PHE A 338 -32.71 4.31 8.13
C PHE A 338 -34.05 4.98 7.82
N ILE A 339 -34.06 6.01 6.98
CA ILE A 339 -35.28 6.75 6.56
C ILE A 339 -35.73 6.27 5.18
N TRP A 340 -34.78 6.04 4.27
CA TRP A 340 -35.08 5.72 2.89
C TRP A 340 -35.44 4.24 2.68
N THR A 341 -36.34 4.01 1.73
CA THR A 341 -36.66 2.67 1.24
C THR A 341 -35.40 1.98 0.73
N GLY A 342 -35.16 0.74 1.16
CA GLY A 342 -33.95 -0.02 0.83
C GLY A 342 -33.01 -0.28 2.02
N GLY A 343 -33.19 0.46 3.11
CA GLY A 343 -32.50 0.23 4.38
C GLY A 343 -31.04 0.74 4.43
N PRO A 344 -30.44 0.79 5.64
CA PRO A 344 -29.10 1.34 5.87
C PRO A 344 -27.98 0.64 5.09
N VAL A 345 -28.08 -0.69 4.94
CA VAL A 345 -27.06 -1.51 4.26
C VAL A 345 -26.94 -1.14 2.78
N LEU A 346 -28.07 -1.09 2.06
CA LEU A 346 -28.07 -0.83 0.63
C LEU A 346 -27.59 0.59 0.33
N TRP A 347 -28.14 1.58 1.05
CA TRP A 347 -27.75 2.98 0.86
C TRP A 347 -26.32 3.27 1.33
N GLY A 348 -25.81 2.56 2.34
CA GLY A 348 -24.41 2.58 2.71
C GLY A 348 -23.50 2.13 1.56
N LEU A 349 -23.83 1.02 0.89
CA LEU A 349 -23.07 0.52 -0.27
C LEU A 349 -23.16 1.46 -1.49
N ILE A 350 -24.33 2.04 -1.75
CA ILE A 350 -24.49 3.05 -2.81
C ILE A 350 -23.63 4.28 -2.47
N GLY A 351 -23.67 4.73 -1.22
CA GLY A 351 -22.83 5.82 -0.71
C GLY A 351 -21.34 5.55 -0.92
N PHE A 352 -20.87 4.33 -0.62
CA PHE A 352 -19.50 3.91 -0.91
C PHE A 352 -19.14 4.09 -2.39
N GLY A 353 -19.98 3.60 -3.30
CA GLY A 353 -19.76 3.69 -4.74
C GLY A 353 -19.74 5.14 -5.24
N VAL A 354 -20.73 5.94 -4.84
CA VAL A 354 -20.82 7.37 -5.22
C VAL A 354 -19.62 8.15 -4.69
N GLY A 355 -19.26 7.96 -3.42
CA GLY A 355 -18.11 8.62 -2.82
C GLY A 355 -16.79 8.24 -3.51
N ALA A 356 -16.60 6.97 -3.86
CA ALA A 356 -15.43 6.51 -4.61
C ALA A 356 -15.33 7.20 -5.99
N ILE A 357 -16.44 7.29 -6.72
CA ILE A 357 -16.49 7.97 -8.04
C ILE A 357 -16.18 9.46 -7.91
N LEU A 358 -16.76 10.14 -6.92
CA LEU A 358 -16.51 11.57 -6.67
C LEU A 358 -15.04 11.83 -6.28
N GLY A 359 -14.46 11.00 -5.41
CA GLY A 359 -13.06 11.14 -5.03
C GLY A 359 -12.09 10.93 -6.20
N ILE A 360 -12.39 10.00 -7.12
CA ILE A 360 -11.64 9.83 -8.38
C ILE A 360 -11.84 11.06 -9.29
N GLY A 361 -13.06 11.58 -9.39
CA GLY A 361 -13.39 12.73 -10.24
C GLY A 361 -12.68 14.02 -9.81
N ILE A 362 -12.65 14.32 -8.51
CA ILE A 362 -11.97 15.49 -7.95
C ILE A 362 -10.47 15.41 -8.22
N ASP A 363 -9.85 14.26 -7.99
CA ASP A 363 -8.43 14.07 -8.23
C ASP A 363 -8.08 14.19 -9.73
N PHE A 364 -8.93 13.68 -10.62
CA PHE A 364 -8.75 13.83 -12.07
C PHE A 364 -8.75 15.30 -12.53
N LEU A 365 -9.57 16.15 -11.89
CA LEU A 365 -9.60 17.59 -12.17
C LEU A 365 -8.33 18.30 -11.69
N ILE A 366 -7.77 17.88 -10.55
CA ILE A 366 -6.56 18.43 -9.95
C ILE A 366 -5.30 17.99 -10.71
N GLU A 367 -5.19 16.71 -11.09
CA GLU A 367 -3.98 16.10 -11.69
C GLU A 367 -4.02 15.96 -13.23
N LYS A 368 -4.84 16.76 -13.93
CA LYS A 368 -5.08 16.65 -15.40
C LYS A 368 -3.79 16.67 -16.26
N LYS A 369 -2.69 17.24 -15.74
CA LYS A 369 -1.37 17.30 -16.41
C LYS A 369 -0.43 16.12 -16.10
N GLU A 370 -0.52 15.48 -14.93
CA GLU A 370 0.36 14.35 -14.56
C GLU A 370 -0.09 13.03 -15.17
N ILE A 371 -1.41 12.82 -15.30
CA ILE A 371 -1.99 11.55 -15.80
C ILE A 371 -1.64 11.33 -17.28
N LYS A 372 -1.65 12.38 -18.11
CA LYS A 372 -1.19 12.31 -19.52
C LYS A 372 0.29 11.91 -19.64
N LYS A 373 1.11 12.22 -18.63
CA LYS A 373 2.53 11.86 -18.58
C LYS A 373 2.72 10.40 -18.14
N LYS A 374 1.89 9.90 -17.22
CA LYS A 374 1.85 8.49 -16.79
C LYS A 374 1.32 7.55 -17.89
N LEU A 375 0.26 7.94 -18.60
CA LEU A 375 -0.30 7.14 -19.71
C LEU A 375 0.65 7.01 -20.92
N LYS A 376 1.58 7.96 -21.11
CA LYS A 376 2.63 7.87 -22.14
C LYS A 376 3.82 7.00 -21.73
N LYS A 377 4.00 6.69 -20.44
CA LYS A 377 5.03 5.77 -19.95
C LYS A 377 4.40 4.38 -19.89
N GLY A 378 4.70 3.53 -20.88
CA GLY A 378 4.34 2.12 -20.80
C GLY A 378 4.93 1.46 -19.54
N ASN A 379 4.42 0.27 -19.19
CA ASN A 379 5.06 -0.61 -18.21
C ASN A 379 6.37 -1.16 -18.81
N GLY A 380 7.39 -0.31 -18.95
CA GLY A 380 8.73 -0.76 -19.29
C GLY A 380 9.29 -1.65 -18.17
N GLY A 381 10.24 -2.53 -18.51
CA GLY A 381 10.90 -3.35 -17.50
C GLY A 381 11.54 -2.53 -16.40
N GLU A 382 11.57 -3.09 -15.20
CA GLU A 382 12.15 -2.50 -14.01
C GLU A 382 13.60 -2.98 -13.81
N VAL A 383 13.96 -4.09 -14.44
CA VAL A 383 15.32 -4.65 -14.49
C VAL A 383 15.62 -5.07 -15.91
N MET A 384 16.80 -4.71 -16.43
CA MET A 384 17.34 -5.31 -17.65
C MET A 384 18.44 -6.28 -17.29
N LEU A 385 18.44 -7.46 -17.91
CA LEU A 385 19.57 -8.37 -17.91
C LEU A 385 20.26 -8.29 -19.26
N VAL A 386 21.57 -8.15 -19.26
CA VAL A 386 22.42 -8.26 -20.44
C VAL A 386 23.34 -9.45 -20.22
N ILE A 387 23.20 -10.46 -21.06
CA ILE A 387 23.93 -11.72 -20.95
C ILE A 387 24.82 -11.85 -22.17
N HIS A 388 26.10 -12.01 -21.93
CA HIS A 388 27.08 -12.24 -22.97
C HIS A 388 27.30 -13.74 -23.15
N CYS A 389 27.12 -14.25 -24.37
CA CYS A 389 27.19 -15.68 -24.66
C CYS A 389 27.71 -15.97 -26.07
N GLU A 390 28.14 -17.19 -26.27
CA GLU A 390 28.44 -17.73 -27.61
C GLU A 390 27.13 -18.08 -28.33
N GLU A 391 27.14 -18.06 -29.66
CA GLU A 391 25.94 -18.29 -30.50
C GLU A 391 25.24 -19.63 -30.18
N GLU A 392 26.00 -20.67 -29.85
CA GLU A 392 25.49 -22.01 -29.49
C GLU A 392 24.62 -22.00 -28.22
N ASN A 393 24.87 -21.08 -27.29
CA ASN A 393 24.19 -21.01 -26.00
C ASN A 393 22.92 -20.12 -26.04
N VAL A 394 22.68 -19.42 -27.14
CA VAL A 394 21.61 -18.41 -27.25
C VAL A 394 20.23 -19.02 -27.04
N GLN A 395 19.95 -20.19 -27.63
CA GLN A 395 18.63 -20.82 -27.52
C GLN A 395 18.35 -21.26 -26.07
N VAL A 396 19.32 -21.89 -25.41
CA VAL A 396 19.20 -22.30 -24.00
C VAL A 396 18.95 -21.09 -23.10
N ILE A 397 19.67 -19.98 -23.33
CA ILE A 397 19.48 -18.74 -22.57
C ILE A 397 18.07 -18.18 -22.77
N LYS A 398 17.56 -18.17 -24.00
CA LYS A 398 16.20 -17.70 -24.28
C LYS A 398 15.17 -18.53 -23.55
N ASP A 399 15.29 -19.84 -23.60
CA ASP A 399 14.32 -20.75 -22.98
C ASP A 399 14.26 -20.50 -21.46
N ILE A 400 15.42 -20.43 -20.79
CA ILE A 400 15.51 -20.06 -19.37
C ILE A 400 14.83 -18.70 -19.10
N LEU A 401 15.13 -17.68 -19.92
CA LEU A 401 14.58 -16.35 -19.70
C LEU A 401 13.06 -16.28 -19.96
N TYR A 402 12.53 -17.04 -20.90
CA TYR A 402 11.08 -17.15 -21.11
C TYR A 402 10.38 -17.89 -19.97
N ASP A 403 10.99 -18.98 -19.47
CA ASP A 403 10.48 -19.75 -18.33
C ASP A 403 10.40 -18.93 -17.04
N HIS A 404 11.25 -17.90 -16.90
CA HIS A 404 11.25 -16.96 -15.78
C HIS A 404 10.45 -15.65 -16.03
N TYR A 405 9.46 -15.68 -16.93
CA TYR A 405 8.52 -14.57 -17.14
C TYR A 405 9.15 -13.23 -17.57
N THR A 406 10.09 -13.28 -18.51
CA THR A 406 10.55 -12.05 -19.20
C THR A 406 9.40 -11.26 -19.82
N LEU A 407 9.49 -9.93 -19.76
CA LEU A 407 8.57 -9.02 -20.44
C LEU A 407 8.89 -8.91 -21.94
N GLY A 408 10.15 -9.15 -22.30
CA GLY A 408 10.64 -9.10 -23.67
C GLY A 408 12.13 -9.39 -23.73
N LEU A 409 12.59 -9.86 -24.87
CA LEU A 409 13.96 -10.28 -25.12
C LEU A 409 14.40 -9.85 -26.52
N SER A 410 15.67 -9.48 -26.66
CA SER A 410 16.30 -9.17 -27.94
C SER A 410 17.70 -9.75 -28.00
N GLU A 411 18.06 -10.28 -29.17
CA GLU A 411 19.45 -10.56 -29.52
C GLU A 411 20.09 -9.28 -30.05
N VAL A 412 21.36 -9.07 -29.70
CA VAL A 412 22.15 -7.96 -30.19
C VAL A 412 23.48 -8.52 -30.68
N ASN A 413 23.65 -8.52 -32.01
CA ASN A 413 24.90 -8.82 -32.68
C ASN A 413 25.50 -7.51 -33.22
N LEU A 414 26.67 -7.12 -32.73
CA LEU A 414 27.31 -5.86 -33.09
C LEU A 414 28.05 -5.89 -34.44
N LYS A 415 28.18 -7.06 -35.09
CA LYS A 415 28.88 -7.19 -36.39
C LYS A 415 28.01 -7.05 -37.65
N ASN A 416 26.69 -7.05 -37.53
CA ASN A 416 25.79 -6.93 -38.70
C ASN A 416 25.47 -5.48 -39.15
N LYS A 417 26.24 -4.49 -38.68
CA LYS A 417 26.21 -3.12 -39.22
C LYS A 417 27.59 -2.71 -39.75
N GLY A 418 28.12 -3.51 -40.67
CA GLY A 418 29.14 -3.05 -41.61
C GLY A 418 28.45 -2.44 -42.83
N ASP A 419 28.69 -1.16 -43.06
CA ASP A 419 28.87 -0.56 -44.39
C ASP A 419 27.96 -1.05 -45.53
N ASN A 420 26.75 -0.50 -45.61
CA ASN A 420 26.29 -0.11 -46.95
C ASN A 420 26.82 1.31 -47.17
N PRO A 421 27.73 1.54 -48.14
CA PRO A 421 27.92 2.88 -48.65
C PRO A 421 26.55 3.36 -49.10
N ILE A 422 26.19 4.59 -48.72
CA ILE A 422 25.11 5.31 -49.37
C ILE A 422 25.53 5.39 -50.85
N GLU A 423 24.99 4.50 -51.70
CA GLU A 423 25.06 4.68 -53.14
C GLU A 423 24.30 5.97 -53.46
N MET A 424 25.00 6.85 -54.18
CA MET A 424 24.62 8.22 -54.54
C MET A 424 23.28 8.32 -55.26
#